data_AF-A0A968VT04-F1
#
_entry.id   AF-A0A968VT04-F1
#
_cell.length_a   1.000
_cell.length_b   1.000
_cell.length_c   1.000
_cell.angle_alpha   90.00
_cell.angle_beta   90.00
_cell.angle_gamma   90.00
#
_symmetry.space_group_name_H-M   'P 1'
#
loop_
_entity.id
_entity.type
_entity.pdbx_description
1 polymer ?
#
loop_
_entity_poly.entity_id
_entity_poly.type
_entity_poly.pdbx_seq_one_letter_code
_entity_poly.pdbx_strand_id
1 'polypeptide(L)'
;MADTLGNDTTMSYDSLGRKTAMSDPDMGNWSYEYWGDSALKRQSAPTGVSTCFYYDAMQRPLGRHFRSNTSCPTTLPTLDVSYRYDEAASSYGKGRRTSMVAGGNSTRWQYDARGRVTKVATGVASVSGAREIDYAYDSADRVHAITYPNLGGSREVVTYSYDSAWRQTKVCNASTCYIGSASYTALNQPDIWAFQSGFSQDWNYNARGLLSSTAVGSAFYRGYSYDGVGNVTRIDNAASASQPQFFRYDERDRLVSAGAFSGSAASGEVVRVRAKRRREQRLAHHA
;
A
#
# COMPACT_ATOMS: atom_id res chain seq x y z
N MET A 1 8.99 -19.87 14.90
CA MET A 1 8.82 -20.44 13.54
C MET A 1 10.18 -20.34 12.90
N ALA A 2 10.79 -21.48 12.59
CA ALA A 2 12.10 -21.55 11.96
C ALA A 2 11.95 -21.42 10.45
N ASP A 3 12.78 -20.61 9.80
CA ASP A 3 12.99 -20.77 8.37
C ASP A 3 13.91 -21.98 8.09
N THR A 4 14.02 -22.35 6.81
CA THR A 4 14.85 -23.49 6.36
C THR A 4 16.36 -23.24 6.46
N LEU A 5 16.82 -22.14 7.08
CA LEU A 5 18.21 -21.83 7.42
C LEU A 5 18.46 -21.75 8.94
N GLY A 6 17.45 -22.04 9.78
CA GLY A 6 17.56 -21.92 11.23
C GLY A 6 17.44 -20.50 11.76
N ASN A 7 16.89 -19.56 10.97
CA ASN A 7 16.49 -18.25 11.48
C ASN A 7 15.15 -18.43 12.20
N ASP A 8 15.20 -18.39 13.52
CA ASP A 8 14.03 -18.57 14.37
C ASP A 8 13.42 -17.22 14.75
N THR A 9 12.19 -16.95 14.28
CA THR A 9 11.37 -15.91 14.89
C THR A 9 10.69 -16.50 16.13
N THR A 10 10.99 -15.95 17.29
CA THR A 10 10.40 -16.37 18.58
C THR A 10 9.47 -15.28 19.10
N MET A 11 8.36 -15.69 19.73
CA MET A 11 7.40 -14.79 20.36
C MET A 11 7.13 -15.27 21.78
N SER A 12 7.02 -14.33 22.71
CA SER A 12 6.67 -14.59 24.11
C SER A 12 5.34 -13.93 24.45
N TYR A 13 4.61 -14.53 25.39
CA TYR A 13 3.29 -14.09 25.79
C TYR A 13 3.17 -14.08 27.32
N ASP A 14 2.31 -13.22 27.86
CA ASP A 14 1.93 -13.28 29.27
C ASP A 14 0.80 -14.31 29.52
N SER A 15 0.38 -14.46 30.77
CA SER A 15 -0.68 -15.40 31.18
C SER A 15 -2.06 -15.08 30.59
N LEU A 16 -2.26 -13.87 30.05
CA LEU A 16 -3.48 -13.46 29.35
C LEU A 16 -3.36 -13.68 27.83
N GLY A 17 -2.28 -14.31 27.36
CA GLY A 17 -2.04 -14.58 25.95
C GLY A 17 -1.62 -13.34 25.16
N ARG A 18 -1.21 -12.26 25.82
CA ARG A 18 -0.78 -11.02 25.15
C ARG A 18 0.70 -11.07 24.85
N LYS A 19 1.10 -10.70 23.64
CA LYS A 19 2.50 -10.77 23.18
C LYS A 19 3.37 -9.78 23.96
N THR A 20 4.40 -10.25 24.65
CA THR A 20 5.32 -9.42 25.46
C THR A 20 6.68 -9.22 24.79
N ALA A 21 7.11 -10.15 23.93
CA ALA A 21 8.36 -10.02 23.18
C ALA A 21 8.29 -10.71 21.83
N MET A 22 9.13 -10.25 20.90
CA MET A 22 9.40 -10.89 19.62
C MET A 22 10.88 -10.76 19.30
N SER A 23 11.56 -11.86 19.01
CA SER A 23 12.91 -11.86 18.47
C SER A 23 12.83 -12.32 17.02
N ASP A 24 13.25 -11.46 16.12
CA ASP A 24 13.28 -11.74 14.69
C ASP A 24 14.71 -11.50 14.16
N PRO A 25 15.31 -12.45 13.43
CA PRO A 25 16.69 -12.32 12.96
C PRO A 25 16.93 -11.13 12.02
N ASP A 26 15.91 -10.68 11.29
CA ASP A 26 16.01 -9.54 10.39
C ASP A 26 15.58 -8.24 11.08
N MET A 27 14.53 -8.28 11.90
CA MET A 27 13.97 -7.08 12.56
C MET A 27 14.55 -6.77 13.95
N GLY A 28 15.33 -7.69 14.53
CA GLY A 28 15.87 -7.61 15.89
C GLY A 28 14.85 -7.92 16.99
N ASN A 29 15.16 -7.48 18.22
CA ASN A 29 14.34 -7.73 19.40
C ASN A 29 13.34 -6.61 19.67
N TRP A 30 12.07 -6.99 19.81
CA TRP A 30 10.95 -6.11 20.14
C TRP A 30 10.35 -6.50 21.49
N SER A 31 9.92 -5.49 22.25
CA SER A 31 9.19 -5.70 23.50
C SER A 31 7.87 -4.92 23.52
N TYR A 32 6.90 -5.46 24.23
CA TYR A 32 5.54 -4.92 24.33
C TYR A 32 5.12 -4.87 25.79
N GLU A 33 4.45 -3.77 26.17
CA GLU A 33 3.89 -3.60 27.51
C GLU A 33 2.42 -3.17 27.36
N TYR A 34 1.59 -3.54 28.33
CA TYR A 34 0.16 -3.28 28.32
C TYR A 34 -0.25 -2.43 29.51
N TRP A 35 -1.30 -1.63 29.33
CA TRP A 35 -2.01 -0.98 30.42
C TRP A 35 -2.79 -2.03 31.23
N GLY A 36 -3.29 -1.64 32.42
CA GLY A 36 -4.05 -2.53 33.30
C GLY A 36 -5.34 -3.06 32.68
N ASP A 37 -5.91 -2.34 31.72
CA ASP A 37 -7.09 -2.69 30.93
C ASP A 37 -6.78 -3.54 29.68
N SER A 38 -5.53 -4.01 29.54
CA SER A 38 -5.03 -4.79 28.40
C SER A 38 -4.87 -4.05 27.08
N ALA A 39 -5.02 -2.72 27.05
CA ALA A 39 -4.62 -1.94 25.89
C ALA A 39 -3.09 -1.93 25.74
N LEU A 40 -2.59 -1.94 24.50
CA LEU A 40 -1.15 -1.88 24.25
C LEU A 40 -0.60 -0.54 24.75
N LYS A 41 0.25 -0.54 25.76
CA LYS A 41 0.86 0.68 26.31
C LYS A 41 2.07 1.11 25.53
N ARG A 42 2.98 0.18 25.26
CA ARG A 42 4.28 0.47 24.65
C ARG A 42 4.67 -0.62 23.68
N GLN A 43 5.27 -0.20 22.58
CA GLN A 43 6.08 -1.04 21.71
C GLN A 43 7.49 -0.45 21.66
N SER A 44 8.51 -1.23 21.99
CA SER A 44 9.91 -0.82 21.89
C SER A 44 10.59 -1.56 20.76
N ALA A 45 11.18 -0.81 19.84
CA ALA A 45 11.97 -1.32 18.73
C ALA A 45 13.42 -1.55 19.17
N PRO A 46 14.16 -2.44 18.49
CA PRO A 46 15.58 -2.68 18.80
C PRO A 46 16.48 -1.47 18.52
N THR A 47 15.97 -0.46 17.81
CA THR A 47 16.64 0.83 17.60
C THR A 47 16.66 1.72 18.85
N GLY A 48 16.02 1.30 19.96
CA GLY A 48 15.89 2.07 21.19
C GLY A 48 14.72 3.06 21.19
N VAL A 49 14.03 3.22 20.06
CA VAL A 49 12.81 4.03 19.96
C VAL A 49 11.62 3.24 20.49
N SER A 50 10.88 3.84 21.41
CA SER A 50 9.59 3.33 21.89
C SER A 50 8.43 4.17 21.36
N THR A 51 7.33 3.48 21.06
CA THR A 51 6.04 4.10 20.74
C THR A 51 5.08 3.82 21.88
N CYS A 52 4.59 4.88 22.51
CA CYS A 52 3.55 4.82 23.53
C CYS A 52 2.18 5.04 22.87
N PHE A 53 1.18 4.25 23.26
CA PHE A 53 -0.17 4.34 22.72
C PHE A 53 -1.16 4.72 23.82
N TYR A 54 -2.08 5.60 23.47
CA TYR A 54 -3.10 6.13 24.37
C TYR A 54 -4.48 5.92 23.76
N TYR A 55 -5.46 5.71 24.63
CA TYR A 55 -6.81 5.33 24.28
C TYR A 55 -7.81 6.18 25.06
N ASP A 56 -9.01 6.35 24.49
CA ASP A 56 -10.12 6.94 25.20
C ASP A 56 -10.85 5.89 26.06
N ALA A 57 -11.88 6.32 26.79
CA ALA A 57 -12.65 5.44 27.67
C ALA A 57 -13.38 4.30 26.93
N MET A 58 -13.54 4.39 25.61
CA MET A 58 -14.15 3.35 24.76
C MET A 58 -13.09 2.45 24.10
N GLN A 59 -11.84 2.50 24.57
CA GLN A 59 -10.70 1.75 24.00
C GLN A 59 -10.38 2.13 22.55
N ARG A 60 -10.74 3.34 22.11
CA ARG A 60 -10.37 3.84 20.78
C ARG A 60 -9.03 4.58 20.86
N PRO A 61 -8.12 4.42 19.89
CA PRO A 61 -6.82 5.09 19.93
C PRO A 61 -6.95 6.61 19.92
N LEU A 62 -6.48 7.29 20.97
CA LEU A 62 -6.27 8.74 20.96
C LEU A 62 -5.03 9.12 20.15
N GLY A 63 -4.03 8.24 20.10
CA GLY A 63 -2.84 8.43 19.29
C GLY A 63 -1.57 7.84 19.88
N ARG A 64 -0.44 8.37 19.41
CA ARG A 64 0.89 7.83 19.68
C ARG A 64 1.86 8.91 20.08
N HIS A 65 2.78 8.55 20.97
CA HIS A 65 3.89 9.39 21.40
C HIS A 65 5.22 8.62 21.26
N PHE A 66 6.18 9.20 20.56
CA PHE A 66 7.49 8.60 20.33
C PHE A 66 8.48 9.01 21.41
N ARG A 67 9.30 8.05 21.85
CA ARG A 67 10.23 8.21 22.96
C ARG A 67 11.56 7.55 22.62
N SER A 68 12.66 8.14 23.05
CA SER A 68 14.00 7.54 23.02
C SER A 68 14.30 6.66 24.25
N ASN A 69 13.28 6.44 25.09
CA ASN A 69 13.35 5.60 26.28
C ASN A 69 12.08 4.74 26.38
N THR A 70 12.06 3.84 27.36
CA THR A 70 10.93 2.94 27.59
C THR A 70 9.81 3.59 28.42
N SER A 71 9.96 4.81 28.93
CA SER A 71 8.97 5.40 29.83
C SER A 71 7.81 6.05 29.07
N CYS A 72 6.60 5.49 29.20
CA CYS A 72 5.36 6.11 28.73
C CYS A 72 4.70 6.92 29.87
N PRO A 73 4.46 8.23 29.68
CA PRO A 73 3.69 9.06 30.62
C PRO A 73 2.34 8.43 30.99
N THR A 74 1.96 8.51 32.26
CA THR A 74 0.62 8.09 32.73
C THR A 74 -0.42 9.18 32.48
N THR A 75 -0.03 10.45 32.60
CA THR A 75 -0.83 11.59 32.16
C THR A 75 -0.70 11.75 30.65
N LEU A 76 -1.81 11.97 29.95
CA LEU A 76 -1.84 12.10 28.48
C LEU A 76 -0.91 13.25 28.01
N PRO A 77 0.16 12.95 27.26
CA PRO A 77 1.05 13.97 26.73
C PRO A 77 0.48 14.60 25.44
N THR A 78 1.13 15.65 24.95
CA THR A 78 0.97 16.05 23.55
C THR A 78 1.44 14.90 22.65
N LEU A 79 0.56 14.43 21.77
CA LEU A 79 0.81 13.27 20.92
C LEU A 79 1.46 13.70 19.59
N ASP A 80 2.47 12.93 19.16
CA ASP A 80 3.12 13.10 17.85
C ASP A 80 2.18 12.77 16.68
N VAL A 81 1.28 11.82 16.94
CA VAL A 81 0.15 11.47 16.09
C VAL A 81 -1.09 11.45 16.97
N SER A 82 -2.09 12.27 16.66
CA SER A 82 -3.36 12.30 17.40
C SER A 82 -4.54 11.94 16.50
N TYR A 83 -5.58 11.39 17.11
CA TYR A 83 -6.85 11.05 16.50
C TYR A 83 -7.98 11.66 17.32
N ARG A 84 -9.05 12.07 16.65
CA ARG A 84 -10.31 12.48 17.29
C ARG A 84 -11.48 11.78 16.66
N TYR A 85 -12.55 11.69 17.44
CA TYR A 85 -13.75 10.96 17.11
C TYR A 85 -14.96 11.82 17.46
N ASP A 86 -16.09 11.53 16.82
CA ASP A 86 -17.40 12.07 17.22
C ASP A 86 -17.52 13.60 17.17
N GLU A 87 -16.58 14.29 16.51
CA GLU A 87 -16.58 15.76 16.40
C GLU A 87 -17.84 16.23 15.67
N ALA A 88 -18.55 17.20 16.25
CA ALA A 88 -19.83 17.68 15.74
C ALA A 88 -19.75 18.29 14.32
N ALA A 89 -18.56 18.77 13.92
CA ALA A 89 -18.31 19.29 12.58
C ALA A 89 -18.23 18.19 11.50
N SER A 90 -18.18 16.91 11.88
CA SER A 90 -18.19 15.78 10.95
C SER A 90 -19.61 15.24 10.80
N SER A 91 -20.20 15.44 9.62
CA SER A 91 -21.47 14.81 9.24
C SER A 91 -21.39 13.30 9.46
N TYR A 92 -22.35 12.75 10.21
CA TYR A 92 -22.41 11.33 10.58
C TYR A 92 -21.12 10.78 11.23
N GLY A 93 -20.35 11.64 11.92
CA GLY A 93 -19.09 11.28 12.55
C GLY A 93 -19.19 10.50 13.87
N LYS A 94 -20.38 10.34 14.45
CA LYS A 94 -20.55 9.57 15.70
C LYS A 94 -20.18 8.10 15.52
N GLY A 95 -19.43 7.56 16.46
CA GLY A 95 -18.79 6.24 16.43
C GLY A 95 -17.55 6.16 15.52
N ARG A 96 -17.13 7.26 14.87
CA ARG A 96 -16.12 7.22 13.79
C ARG A 96 -14.99 8.21 14.04
N ARG A 97 -13.82 7.93 13.48
CA ARG A 97 -12.68 8.86 13.51
C ARG A 97 -12.98 10.06 12.62
N THR A 98 -12.99 11.25 13.19
CA THR A 98 -13.37 12.50 12.49
C THR A 98 -12.16 13.34 12.12
N SER A 99 -11.05 13.21 12.85
CA SER A 99 -9.80 13.86 12.47
C SER A 99 -8.54 13.15 12.96
N MET A 100 -7.42 13.51 12.35
CA MET A 100 -6.07 13.07 12.66
C MET A 100 -5.10 14.25 12.48
N VAL A 101 -4.09 14.33 13.33
CA VAL A 101 -2.93 15.21 13.13
C VAL A 101 -1.65 14.40 13.28
N ALA A 102 -0.70 14.57 12.36
CA ALA A 102 0.62 13.95 12.41
C ALA A 102 1.67 14.85 11.75
N GLY A 103 2.74 15.17 12.48
CA GLY A 103 3.81 16.05 11.97
C GLY A 103 3.31 17.42 11.51
N GLY A 104 2.29 17.97 12.18
CA GLY A 104 1.63 19.23 11.82
C GLY A 104 0.62 19.13 10.67
N ASN A 105 0.61 18.03 9.91
CA ASN A 105 -0.40 17.80 8.87
C ASN A 105 -1.69 17.28 9.50
N SER A 106 -2.83 17.67 8.94
CA SER A 106 -4.14 17.26 9.43
C SER A 106 -4.94 16.53 8.35
N THR A 107 -5.79 15.61 8.78
CA THR A 107 -6.80 14.99 7.92
C THR A 107 -8.13 14.97 8.67
N ARG A 108 -9.21 15.32 8.00
CA ARG A 108 -10.58 15.31 8.54
C ARG A 108 -11.48 14.51 7.62
N TRP A 109 -12.39 13.75 8.22
CA TRP A 109 -13.34 12.90 7.51
C TRP A 109 -14.77 13.34 7.79
N GLN A 110 -15.61 13.27 6.76
CA GLN A 110 -17.05 13.30 6.89
C GLN A 110 -17.64 12.03 6.31
N TYR A 111 -18.83 11.68 6.78
CA TYR A 111 -19.50 10.44 6.45
C TYR A 111 -20.93 10.71 5.97
N ASP A 112 -21.56 9.70 5.39
CA ASP A 112 -23.01 9.65 5.20
C ASP A 112 -23.72 8.77 6.24
N ALA A 113 -25.04 8.66 6.12
CA ALA A 113 -25.88 7.84 7.00
C ALA A 113 -25.52 6.34 7.00
N ARG A 114 -24.93 5.83 5.90
CA ARG A 114 -24.41 4.45 5.80
C ARG A 114 -23.00 4.31 6.38
N GLY A 115 -22.38 5.41 6.81
CA GLY A 115 -21.05 5.45 7.40
C GLY A 115 -19.91 5.44 6.39
N ARG A 116 -20.18 5.69 5.12
CA ARG A 116 -19.16 5.78 4.07
C ARG A 116 -18.56 7.17 4.06
N VAL A 117 -17.28 7.28 3.73
CA VAL A 117 -16.58 8.57 3.70
C VAL A 117 -17.07 9.40 2.52
N THR A 118 -17.67 10.55 2.78
CA THR A 118 -18.14 11.47 1.74
C THR A 118 -17.17 12.61 1.48
N LYS A 119 -16.31 12.93 2.45
CA LYS A 119 -15.27 13.96 2.31
C LYS A 119 -14.02 13.61 3.08
N VAL A 120 -12.87 13.82 2.45
CA VAL A 120 -11.54 13.84 3.09
C VAL A 120 -10.94 15.22 2.87
N ALA A 121 -10.71 15.97 3.95
CA ALA A 121 -10.03 17.26 3.91
C ALA A 121 -8.64 17.11 4.51
N THR A 122 -7.60 17.40 3.73
CA THR A 122 -6.20 17.34 4.17
C THR A 122 -5.63 18.75 4.30
N GLY A 123 -4.99 19.04 5.43
CA GLY A 123 -4.25 20.28 5.65
C GLY A 123 -2.77 19.98 5.79
N VAL A 124 -1.93 20.72 5.08
CA VAL A 124 -0.48 20.63 5.19
C VAL A 124 0.02 21.86 5.93
N ALA A 125 0.88 21.67 6.94
CA ALA A 125 1.28 22.76 7.84
C ALA A 125 1.86 23.99 7.12
N SER A 126 2.56 23.77 6.00
CA SER A 126 3.22 24.80 5.19
C SER A 126 2.38 25.33 4.04
N VAL A 127 1.14 24.87 3.85
CA VAL A 127 0.30 25.22 2.69
C VAL A 127 -1.04 25.74 3.16
N SER A 128 -1.41 26.92 2.67
CA SER A 128 -2.72 27.50 2.95
C SER A 128 -3.85 26.73 2.25
N GLY A 129 -4.98 26.62 2.96
CA GLY A 129 -6.19 25.96 2.50
C GLY A 129 -6.14 24.43 2.60
N ALA A 130 -7.28 23.83 2.96
CA ALA A 130 -7.42 22.39 2.92
C ALA A 130 -7.57 21.89 1.47
N ARG A 131 -7.05 20.70 1.18
CA ARG A 131 -7.32 19.98 -0.06
C ARG A 131 -8.41 18.96 0.21
N GLU A 132 -9.57 19.20 -0.39
CA GLU A 132 -10.78 18.40 -0.18
C GLU A 132 -11.03 17.46 -1.35
N ILE A 133 -11.19 16.18 -1.04
CA ILE A 133 -11.71 15.17 -1.95
C ILE A 133 -13.09 14.78 -1.47
N ASP A 134 -14.10 14.89 -2.33
CA ASP A 134 -15.44 14.38 -2.05
C ASP A 134 -15.70 13.07 -2.79
N TYR A 135 -16.51 12.22 -2.18
CA TYR A 135 -16.97 10.96 -2.74
C TYR A 135 -18.49 10.96 -2.77
N ALA A 136 -19.03 10.62 -3.94
CA ALA A 136 -20.44 10.29 -4.10
C ALA A 136 -20.55 8.81 -4.44
N TYR A 137 -21.63 8.19 -3.97
CA TYR A 137 -21.86 6.77 -4.13
C TYR A 137 -23.23 6.50 -4.76
N ASP A 138 -23.34 5.41 -5.49
CA ASP A 138 -24.61 4.93 -5.98
C ASP A 138 -25.43 4.20 -4.89
N SER A 139 -26.61 3.72 -5.26
CA SER A 139 -27.49 2.96 -4.37
C SER A 139 -26.86 1.62 -3.91
N ALA A 140 -25.97 1.05 -4.71
CA ALA A 140 -25.26 -0.21 -4.46
C ALA A 140 -23.96 -0.04 -3.65
N ASP A 141 -23.73 1.11 -3.02
CA ASP A 141 -22.53 1.39 -2.21
C ASP A 141 -21.22 1.53 -2.98
N ARG A 142 -21.27 1.67 -4.30
CA ARG A 142 -20.08 1.88 -5.14
C ARG A 142 -19.82 3.36 -5.37
N VAL A 143 -18.56 3.75 -5.50
CA VAL A 143 -18.17 5.15 -5.78
C VAL A 143 -18.68 5.51 -7.18
N HIS A 144 -19.64 6.44 -7.24
CA HIS A 144 -20.16 6.97 -8.50
C HIS A 144 -19.39 8.20 -8.97
N ALA A 145 -18.88 9.02 -8.06
CA ALA A 145 -18.04 10.15 -8.41
C ALA A 145 -16.99 10.48 -7.34
N ILE A 146 -15.87 11.01 -7.79
CA ILE A 146 -14.83 11.62 -6.96
C ILE A 146 -14.65 13.07 -7.42
N THR A 147 -14.76 14.01 -6.50
CA THR A 147 -14.48 15.42 -6.78
C THR A 147 -13.15 15.81 -6.16
N TYR A 148 -12.17 16.14 -7.01
CA TYR A 148 -10.81 16.45 -6.59
C TYR A 148 -10.65 17.89 -6.04
N PRO A 149 -9.55 18.18 -5.33
CA PRO A 149 -9.32 19.52 -4.78
C PRO A 149 -9.21 20.58 -5.86
N ASN A 150 -9.61 21.79 -5.53
CA ASN A 150 -9.37 22.94 -6.40
C ASN A 150 -7.87 23.31 -6.37
N LEU A 151 -7.22 23.30 -7.54
CA LEU A 151 -5.83 23.71 -7.71
C LEU A 151 -5.67 25.01 -8.52
N GLY A 152 -6.66 25.91 -8.45
CA GLY A 152 -6.62 27.23 -9.10
C GLY A 152 -7.69 27.47 -10.18
N GLY A 153 -8.78 26.70 -10.18
CA GLY A 153 -9.88 26.80 -11.14
C GLY A 153 -11.18 26.19 -10.60
N SER A 154 -11.90 25.44 -11.44
CA SER A 154 -13.02 24.61 -10.99
C SER A 154 -12.51 23.27 -10.47
N ARG A 155 -13.24 22.66 -9.53
CA ARG A 155 -12.94 21.30 -9.08
C ARG A 155 -13.24 20.31 -10.19
N GLU A 156 -12.34 19.37 -10.41
CA GLU A 156 -12.58 18.26 -11.32
C GLU A 156 -13.50 17.24 -10.66
N VAL A 157 -14.57 16.85 -11.35
CA VAL A 157 -15.46 15.75 -10.95
C VAL A 157 -15.21 14.60 -11.92
N VAL A 158 -14.79 13.45 -11.39
CA VAL A 158 -14.62 12.22 -12.15
C VAL A 158 -15.73 11.24 -11.78
N THR A 159 -16.50 10.79 -12.76
CA THR A 159 -17.61 9.85 -12.60
C THR A 159 -17.24 8.46 -13.08
N TYR A 160 -17.85 7.46 -12.45
CA TYR A 160 -17.61 6.05 -12.68
C TYR A 160 -18.92 5.35 -13.00
N SER A 161 -18.91 4.53 -14.04
CA SER A 161 -20.01 3.60 -14.39
C SER A 161 -19.56 2.17 -14.18
N TYR A 162 -20.53 1.29 -13.95
CA TYR A 162 -20.30 -0.12 -13.64
C TYR A 162 -21.22 -1.01 -14.46
N ASP A 163 -20.79 -2.24 -14.74
CA ASP A 163 -21.67 -3.28 -15.24
C ASP A 163 -22.48 -3.96 -14.11
N SER A 164 -23.30 -4.94 -14.48
CA SER A 164 -24.12 -5.73 -13.55
C SER A 164 -23.29 -6.64 -12.64
N ALA A 165 -22.04 -6.92 -12.99
CA ALA A 165 -21.08 -7.65 -12.16
C ALA A 165 -20.22 -6.71 -11.27
N TRP A 166 -20.60 -5.42 -11.20
CA TRP A 166 -19.97 -4.39 -10.38
C TRP A 166 -18.54 -4.03 -10.79
N ARG A 167 -18.19 -4.26 -12.06
CA ARG A 167 -16.89 -3.90 -12.63
C ARG A 167 -16.98 -2.56 -13.33
N GLN A 168 -15.94 -1.74 -13.23
CA GLN A 168 -15.92 -0.38 -13.76
C GLN A 168 -15.89 -0.38 -15.28
N THR A 169 -16.90 0.15 -15.94
CA THR A 169 -16.98 0.15 -17.41
C THR A 169 -16.60 1.49 -18.04
N LYS A 170 -16.67 2.58 -17.29
CA LYS A 170 -16.47 3.94 -17.84
C LYS A 170 -15.96 4.87 -16.76
N VAL A 171 -15.01 5.75 -17.12
CA VAL A 171 -14.44 6.76 -16.24
C VAL A 171 -14.35 8.07 -17.02
N CYS A 172 -15.05 9.11 -16.55
CA CYS A 172 -15.11 10.39 -17.27
C CYS A 172 -15.05 11.58 -16.33
N ASN A 173 -14.59 12.71 -16.82
CA ASN A 173 -14.94 14.01 -16.26
C ASN A 173 -16.10 14.64 -17.06
N ALA A 174 -16.43 15.90 -16.80
CA ALA A 174 -17.52 16.60 -17.48
C ALA A 174 -17.32 16.79 -19.00
N SER A 175 -16.09 16.73 -19.50
CA SER A 175 -15.74 17.05 -20.89
C SER A 175 -15.22 15.86 -21.69
N THR A 176 -14.64 14.87 -21.03
CA THR A 176 -14.01 13.71 -21.69
C THR A 176 -14.06 12.47 -20.81
N CYS A 177 -14.03 11.32 -21.45
CA CYS A 177 -13.89 10.02 -20.85
C CYS A 177 -12.44 9.55 -20.94
N TYR A 178 -11.82 9.37 -19.78
CA TYR A 178 -10.54 8.70 -19.68
C TYR A 178 -10.68 7.27 -20.19
N ILE A 179 -11.70 6.55 -19.72
CA ILE A 179 -12.05 5.22 -20.21
C ILE A 179 -13.48 5.32 -20.75
N GLY A 180 -13.64 5.14 -22.06
CA GLY A 180 -14.92 5.17 -22.76
C GLY A 180 -15.71 3.87 -22.59
N SER A 181 -15.00 2.74 -22.58
CA SER A 181 -15.55 1.40 -22.27
C SER A 181 -14.46 0.49 -21.70
N ALA A 182 -14.87 -0.50 -20.91
CA ALA A 182 -14.00 -1.57 -20.43
C ALA A 182 -14.74 -2.92 -20.49
N SER A 183 -14.06 -3.94 -21.00
CA SER A 183 -14.47 -5.35 -20.95
C SER A 183 -13.59 -6.13 -19.98
N TYR A 184 -14.10 -7.29 -19.59
CA TYR A 184 -13.48 -8.17 -18.62
C TYR A 184 -13.67 -9.63 -19.03
N THR A 185 -12.69 -10.47 -18.71
CA THR A 185 -12.78 -11.91 -18.89
C THR A 185 -13.80 -12.53 -17.93
N ALA A 186 -14.12 -13.82 -18.15
CA ALA A 186 -14.98 -14.58 -17.24
C ALA A 186 -14.39 -14.73 -15.81
N LEU A 187 -13.08 -14.53 -15.65
CA LEU A 187 -12.39 -14.53 -14.35
C LEU A 187 -12.34 -13.12 -13.72
N ASN A 188 -13.10 -12.15 -14.24
CA ASN A 188 -13.12 -10.76 -13.80
C ASN A 188 -11.78 -10.02 -13.95
N GLN A 189 -10.95 -10.44 -14.91
CA GLN A 189 -9.70 -9.76 -15.24
C GLN A 189 -9.95 -8.74 -16.36
N PRO A 190 -9.24 -7.59 -16.41
CA PRO A 190 -9.34 -6.66 -17.53
C PRO A 190 -9.09 -7.36 -18.86
N ASP A 191 -9.89 -7.07 -19.89
CA ASP A 191 -9.74 -7.64 -21.22
C ASP A 191 -9.38 -6.54 -22.22
N ILE A 192 -10.27 -5.56 -22.45
CA ILE A 192 -10.01 -4.40 -23.31
C ILE A 192 -10.54 -3.14 -22.63
N TRP A 193 -9.70 -2.11 -22.51
CA TRP A 193 -10.12 -0.76 -22.09
C TRP A 193 -9.92 0.21 -23.27
N ALA A 194 -11.01 0.80 -23.75
CA ALA A 194 -10.97 1.78 -24.83
C ALA A 194 -10.93 3.21 -24.24
N PHE A 195 -9.96 4.01 -24.67
CA PHE A 195 -9.80 5.40 -24.27
C PHE A 195 -10.47 6.32 -25.30
N GLN A 196 -10.97 7.49 -24.88
CA GLN A 196 -11.56 8.45 -25.83
C GLN A 196 -10.52 9.03 -26.82
N SER A 197 -9.22 8.89 -26.52
CA SER A 197 -8.14 9.22 -27.46
C SER A 197 -8.10 8.31 -28.70
N GLY A 198 -8.89 7.24 -28.74
CA GLY A 198 -8.93 6.27 -29.85
C GLY A 198 -7.98 5.08 -29.68
N PHE A 199 -7.16 5.08 -28.64
CA PHE A 199 -6.36 3.92 -28.26
C PHE A 199 -7.19 2.92 -27.46
N SER A 200 -6.81 1.64 -27.51
CA SER A 200 -7.23 0.63 -26.56
C SER A 200 -6.02 0.09 -25.81
N GLN A 201 -6.21 -0.28 -24.55
CA GLN A 201 -5.30 -1.16 -23.85
C GLN A 201 -5.91 -2.55 -23.79
N ASP A 202 -5.16 -3.54 -24.26
CA ASP A 202 -5.59 -4.93 -24.32
C ASP A 202 -4.79 -5.75 -23.32
N TRP A 203 -5.40 -6.78 -22.74
CA TRP A 203 -4.77 -7.75 -21.85
C TRP A 203 -5.14 -9.17 -22.27
N ASN A 204 -4.12 -10.01 -22.45
CA ASN A 204 -4.29 -11.43 -22.75
C ASN A 204 -3.74 -12.26 -21.60
N TYR A 205 -4.35 -13.41 -21.35
CA TYR A 205 -3.97 -14.32 -20.26
C TYR A 205 -3.71 -15.72 -20.81
N ASN A 206 -2.79 -16.44 -20.18
CA ASN A 206 -2.58 -17.85 -20.47
C ASN A 206 -3.64 -18.74 -19.81
N ALA A 207 -3.59 -20.05 -20.07
CA ALA A 207 -4.56 -21.03 -19.53
C ALA A 207 -4.57 -21.13 -18.00
N ARG A 208 -3.54 -20.62 -17.30
CA ARG A 208 -3.47 -20.54 -15.83
C ARG A 208 -4.08 -19.23 -15.29
N GLY A 209 -4.59 -18.36 -16.16
CA GLY A 209 -5.09 -17.03 -15.80
C GLY A 209 -4.00 -16.00 -15.51
N LEU A 210 -2.72 -16.30 -15.81
CA LEU A 210 -1.62 -15.35 -15.66
C LEU A 210 -1.52 -14.45 -16.91
N LEU A 211 -1.24 -13.16 -16.72
CA LEU A 211 -1.15 -12.18 -17.80
C LEU A 211 -0.05 -12.59 -18.81
N SER A 212 -0.41 -12.98 -20.03
CA SER A 212 0.55 -13.34 -21.07
C SER A 212 1.02 -12.13 -21.86
N SER A 213 0.18 -11.11 -22.04
CA SER A 213 0.60 -9.85 -22.66
C SER A 213 -0.33 -8.69 -22.33
N THR A 214 0.17 -7.46 -22.40
CA THR A 214 -0.64 -6.24 -22.49
C THR A 214 -0.08 -5.30 -23.56
N ALA A 215 -0.95 -4.59 -24.27
CA ALA A 215 -0.57 -3.70 -25.36
C ALA A 215 -1.43 -2.44 -25.41
N VAL A 216 -0.88 -1.35 -25.93
CA VAL A 216 -1.63 -0.14 -26.32
C VAL A 216 -1.35 0.13 -27.79
N GLY A 217 -2.11 -0.52 -28.68
CA GLY A 217 -1.79 -0.57 -30.11
C GLY A 217 -0.32 -0.92 -30.36
N SER A 218 0.35 -0.14 -31.21
CA SER A 218 1.80 -0.24 -31.44
C SER A 218 2.64 0.64 -30.51
N ALA A 219 2.02 1.50 -29.69
CA ALA A 219 2.71 2.46 -28.84
C ALA A 219 3.36 1.81 -27.61
N PHE A 220 2.77 0.71 -27.13
CA PHE A 220 3.27 -0.03 -25.98
C PHE A 220 2.96 -1.51 -26.12
N TYR A 221 3.90 -2.36 -25.71
CA TYR A 221 3.69 -3.80 -25.61
C TYR A 221 4.50 -4.36 -24.44
N ARG A 222 3.92 -5.32 -23.73
CA ARG A 222 4.64 -6.16 -22.79
C ARG A 222 4.13 -7.60 -22.82
N GLY A 223 4.99 -8.55 -23.16
CA GLY A 223 4.73 -9.99 -23.09
C GLY A 223 5.40 -10.61 -21.86
N TYR A 224 4.78 -11.63 -21.25
CA TYR A 224 5.30 -12.30 -20.06
C TYR A 224 5.37 -13.81 -20.25
N SER A 225 6.47 -14.41 -19.79
CA SER A 225 6.60 -15.86 -19.62
C SER A 225 6.84 -16.20 -18.16
N TYR A 226 6.42 -17.40 -17.77
CA TYR A 226 6.45 -17.84 -16.38
C TYR A 226 7.09 -19.23 -16.26
N ASP A 227 7.66 -19.54 -15.10
CA ASP A 227 7.99 -20.91 -14.73
C ASP A 227 6.75 -21.69 -14.20
N GLY A 228 6.97 -22.93 -13.75
CA GLY A 228 5.90 -23.80 -13.25
C GLY A 228 5.18 -23.25 -12.01
N VAL A 229 5.88 -22.51 -11.14
CA VAL A 229 5.30 -21.97 -9.91
C VAL A 229 4.69 -20.58 -10.10
N GLY A 230 5.05 -19.88 -11.19
CA GLY A 230 4.47 -18.60 -11.58
C GLY A 230 5.43 -17.42 -11.47
N ASN A 231 6.73 -17.64 -11.30
CA ASN A 231 7.72 -16.57 -11.37
C ASN A 231 7.87 -16.09 -12.81
N VAL A 232 7.95 -14.77 -13.03
CA VAL A 232 8.18 -14.18 -14.35
C VAL A 232 9.59 -14.50 -14.81
N THR A 233 9.77 -15.35 -15.81
CA THR A 233 11.10 -15.72 -16.34
C THR A 233 11.55 -14.84 -17.48
N ARG A 234 10.60 -14.20 -18.18
CA ARG A 234 10.87 -13.34 -19.33
C ARG A 234 9.84 -12.22 -19.45
N ILE A 235 10.31 -11.04 -19.85
CA ILE A 235 9.47 -9.92 -20.29
C ILE A 235 9.92 -9.47 -21.68
N ASP A 236 9.01 -9.44 -22.65
CA ASP A 236 9.23 -8.90 -23.99
C ASP A 236 8.68 -7.47 -24.09
N ASN A 237 9.45 -6.50 -24.57
CA ASN A 237 9.02 -5.09 -24.66
C ASN A 237 8.45 -4.71 -26.04
N ALA A 238 8.41 -5.66 -26.98
CA ALA A 238 7.78 -5.52 -28.28
C ALA A 238 7.18 -6.86 -28.70
N ALA A 239 6.13 -6.82 -29.53
CA ALA A 239 5.54 -8.04 -30.09
C ALA A 239 6.55 -8.85 -30.93
N SER A 240 7.56 -8.18 -31.50
CA SER A 240 8.67 -8.79 -32.24
C SER A 240 9.76 -9.40 -31.35
N ALA A 241 9.51 -9.55 -30.04
CA ALA A 241 10.47 -10.09 -29.06
C ALA A 241 11.81 -9.33 -29.03
N SER A 242 11.82 -8.05 -29.37
CA SER A 242 13.01 -7.20 -29.28
C SER A 242 13.20 -6.70 -27.84
N GLN A 243 14.47 -6.63 -27.42
CA GLN A 243 14.88 -6.22 -26.07
C GLN A 243 14.21 -7.03 -24.93
N PRO A 244 14.28 -8.37 -24.95
CA PRO A 244 13.74 -9.18 -23.87
C PRO A 244 14.54 -9.01 -22.60
N GLN A 245 13.84 -9.07 -21.47
CA GLN A 245 14.41 -9.17 -20.14
C GLN A 245 14.24 -10.59 -19.63
N PHE A 246 15.25 -11.12 -18.93
CA PHE A 246 15.26 -12.46 -18.37
C PHE A 246 15.50 -12.41 -16.87
N PHE A 247 14.84 -13.32 -16.16
CA PHE A 247 14.92 -13.42 -14.71
C PHE A 247 15.15 -14.88 -14.29
N ARG A 248 15.91 -15.08 -13.21
CA ARG A 248 16.11 -16.39 -12.59
C ARG A 248 15.96 -16.29 -11.09
N TYR A 249 15.47 -17.36 -10.49
CA TYR A 249 15.12 -17.44 -9.08
C TYR A 249 15.85 -18.61 -8.44
N ASP A 250 16.08 -18.52 -7.12
CA ASP A 250 16.45 -19.68 -6.32
C ASP A 250 15.22 -20.48 -5.87
N GLU A 251 15.43 -21.56 -5.13
CA GLU A 251 14.37 -22.46 -4.66
C GLU A 251 13.36 -21.81 -3.68
N ARG A 252 13.60 -20.58 -3.22
CA ARG A 252 12.67 -19.80 -2.38
C ARG A 252 11.98 -18.69 -3.17
N ASP A 253 11.95 -18.79 -4.50
CA ASP A 253 11.40 -17.78 -5.41
C ASP A 253 12.06 -16.40 -5.26
N ARG A 254 13.31 -16.36 -4.78
CA ARG A 254 14.06 -15.10 -4.67
C ARG A 254 14.84 -14.84 -5.94
N LEU A 255 14.74 -13.63 -6.46
CA LEU A 255 15.45 -13.21 -7.68
C LEU A 255 16.97 -13.27 -7.48
N VAL A 256 17.66 -14.08 -8.29
CA VAL A 256 19.12 -14.22 -8.27
C VAL A 256 19.81 -13.66 -9.50
N SER A 257 19.07 -13.45 -10.60
CA SER A 257 19.61 -12.87 -11.83
C SER A 257 18.53 -12.10 -12.57
N ALA A 258 18.89 -10.94 -13.09
CA ALA A 258 18.09 -10.16 -14.04
C ALA A 258 19.02 -9.63 -15.14
N GLY A 259 18.57 -9.63 -16.38
CA GLY A 259 19.35 -9.08 -17.51
C GLY A 259 18.48 -8.76 -18.71
N ALA A 260 18.91 -7.82 -19.53
CA ALA A 260 18.27 -7.50 -20.81
C ALA A 260 19.25 -7.79 -21.96
N PHE A 261 18.75 -8.33 -23.08
CA PHE A 261 19.57 -8.45 -24.29
C PHE A 261 19.48 -7.16 -25.11
N SER A 262 20.59 -6.41 -25.22
CA SER A 262 20.76 -5.44 -26.31
C SER A 262 21.30 -6.20 -27.53
N GLY A 263 20.54 -6.21 -28.63
CA GLY A 263 20.98 -6.86 -29.86
C GLY A 263 22.16 -6.12 -30.51
N SER A 264 23.37 -6.64 -30.30
CA SER A 264 24.46 -6.77 -31.29
C SER A 264 25.58 -7.55 -30.59
N ALA A 265 26.22 -8.47 -31.30
CA ALA A 265 27.16 -9.44 -30.75
C ALA A 265 28.30 -8.80 -29.94
N ALA A 266 28.25 -8.90 -28.60
CA ALA A 266 29.39 -8.97 -27.67
C ALA A 266 28.87 -9.15 -26.23
N SER A 267 29.33 -10.19 -25.54
CA SER A 267 29.29 -10.42 -24.08
C SER A 267 28.17 -9.68 -23.30
N GLY A 268 26.99 -10.31 -23.19
CA GLY A 268 25.94 -9.82 -22.30
C GLY A 268 26.42 -9.80 -20.85
N GLU A 269 26.51 -8.59 -20.28
CA GLU A 269 26.79 -8.40 -18.87
C GLU A 269 25.60 -8.92 -18.06
N VAL A 270 25.75 -10.14 -17.52
CA VAL A 270 24.85 -10.65 -16.49
C VAL A 270 25.08 -9.80 -15.26
N VAL A 271 24.21 -8.82 -15.02
CA VAL A 271 24.16 -8.12 -13.73
C VAL A 271 23.66 -9.13 -12.70
N ARG A 272 24.59 -9.89 -12.12
CA ARG A 272 24.32 -10.70 -10.94
C ARG A 272 23.97 -9.73 -9.83
N VAL A 273 22.72 -9.72 -9.41
CA VAL A 273 22.34 -9.05 -8.17
C VAL A 273 23.00 -9.86 -7.04
N ARG A 274 24.22 -9.49 -6.66
CA ARG A 274 24.84 -10.00 -5.44
C ARG A 274 23.98 -9.47 -4.30
N ALA A 275 23.18 -10.34 -3.70
CA ALA A 275 22.63 -10.10 -2.38
C ALA A 275 23.81 -9.84 -1.44
N LYS A 276 24.07 -8.56 -1.14
CA LYS A 276 25.14 -8.14 -0.24
C LYS A 276 24.75 -8.56 1.17
N ARG A 277 24.99 -9.82 1.55
CA ARG A 277 25.00 -10.23 2.95
C ARG A 277 26.22 -9.57 3.59
N ARG A 278 26.01 -8.41 4.22
CA ARG A 278 27.05 -7.74 5.02
C ARG A 278 27.21 -8.55 6.30
N ARG A 279 28.10 -9.54 6.27
CA ARG A 279 28.58 -10.25 7.46
C ARG A 279 30.07 -9.96 7.56
N GLU A 280 30.46 -9.14 8.52
CA GLU A 280 31.82 -9.04 9.06
C GLU A 280 31.70 -8.24 10.37
N GLN A 281 31.66 -8.91 11.52
CA GLN A 281 32.77 -9.47 12.30
C GLN A 281 33.36 -8.44 13.26
N ARG A 282 33.03 -8.62 14.55
CA ARG A 282 33.77 -8.10 15.70
C ARG A 282 35.23 -8.56 15.58
N LEU A 283 36.15 -7.62 15.49
CA LEU A 283 37.54 -7.82 15.88
C LEU A 283 37.68 -7.40 17.34
N ALA A 284 37.87 -8.40 18.20
CA ALA A 284 38.54 -8.20 19.48
C ALA A 284 40.05 -8.30 19.20
N HIS A 285 40.80 -7.27 19.56
CA HIS A 285 42.21 -7.42 19.90
C HIS A 285 42.53 -6.54 21.10
N HIS A 286 43.15 -7.18 22.08
CA HIS A 286 43.76 -6.62 23.27
C HIS A 286 44.68 -5.43 22.97
N ALA A 287 44.51 -4.36 23.73
CA ALA A 287 45.55 -3.76 24.58
C ALA A 287 44.85 -3.04 25.75
#